data_AF-A0A4Q3URT7-F1
#
_entry.id   AF-A0A4Q3URT7-F1
#
_cell.length_a   1.000
_cell.length_b   1.000
_cell.length_c   1.000
_cell.angle_alpha   90.00
_cell.angle_beta   90.00
_cell.angle_gamma   90.00
#
_symmetry.space_group_name_H-M   'P 1'
#
loop_
_entity.id
_entity.type
_entity.pdbx_description
1 polymer ?
#
loop_
_entity_poly.entity_id
_entity_poly.type
_entity_poly.pdbx_seq_one_letter_code
_entity_poly.pdbx_strand_id
1 'polypeptide(L)'
;MPTSLASGGSGVPPWRENAVTPERRIRRPRQKVRRVRLTPASYTENVPKSTPAEIEARFDADVERFSDLAAGQATIPDSALAQDLLVAVAARHNARPRSLLDLGCGAGNLALRLLMAFDTPPARVRLIDLSGPMLVRAEERIRATGFAGDLEAVQGDLREVDLGGGHDV
;
A
#
# COMPACT_ATOMS: atom_id res chain seq x y z
N MET A 1 63.44 -26.53 20.64
CA MET A 1 63.37 -25.33 21.50
C MET A 1 62.91 -24.16 20.63
N PRO A 2 61.95 -23.32 21.05
CA PRO A 2 60.60 -23.71 21.46
C PRO A 2 59.47 -22.80 20.89
N THR A 3 58.25 -23.36 20.86
CA THR A 3 56.87 -22.80 21.03
C THR A 3 56.49 -21.35 20.73
N SER A 4 55.34 -21.19 20.05
CA SER A 4 54.13 -20.40 20.48
C SER A 4 53.10 -20.39 19.32
N LEU A 5 51.96 -21.10 19.30
CA LEU A 5 50.69 -21.03 20.06
C LEU A 5 49.91 -19.68 19.97
N ALA A 6 48.84 -19.75 19.15
CA ALA A 6 47.52 -19.11 19.27
C ALA A 6 47.35 -17.58 19.28
N SER A 7 46.55 -17.09 18.33
CA SER A 7 45.29 -16.36 18.57
C SER A 7 44.69 -16.00 17.20
N GLY A 8 43.48 -16.41 16.82
CA GLY A 8 42.26 -16.16 17.58
C GLY A 8 41.80 -14.70 17.45
N GLY A 9 41.98 -14.07 16.28
CA GLY A 9 41.46 -12.72 16.02
C GLY A 9 39.96 -12.75 15.79
N SER A 10 39.17 -12.69 16.88
CA SER A 10 37.75 -12.35 16.84
C SER A 10 37.61 -10.93 16.30
N GLY A 11 37.49 -10.80 14.97
CA GLY A 11 37.18 -9.54 14.31
C GLY A 11 35.76 -9.13 14.68
N VAL A 12 35.63 -8.26 15.67
CA VAL A 12 34.37 -7.64 16.02
C VAL A 12 33.92 -6.77 14.83
N PRO A 13 32.69 -6.94 14.30
CA PRO A 13 32.21 -6.09 13.22
C PRO A 13 32.18 -4.61 13.61
N PRO A 14 32.36 -3.68 12.65
CA PRO A 14 32.64 -2.25 12.88
C PRO A 14 31.51 -1.45 13.57
N TRP A 15 30.41 -2.09 13.96
CA TRP A 15 29.29 -1.46 14.66
C TRP A 15 29.37 -1.56 16.20
N ARG A 16 30.41 -2.21 16.77
CA ARG A 16 30.56 -2.36 18.24
C ARG A 16 31.40 -1.29 18.96
N GLU A 17 31.96 -0.30 18.28
CA GLU A 17 32.75 0.76 18.95
C GLU A 17 31.91 1.92 19.50
N ASN A 18 30.62 2.00 19.20
CA ASN A 18 29.74 2.98 19.82
C ASN A 18 29.08 2.41 21.07
N ALA A 19 29.91 2.14 22.09
CA ALA A 19 29.41 1.99 23.45
C ALA A 19 28.72 3.28 23.87
N VAL A 20 27.40 3.21 24.06
CA VAL A 20 26.59 4.30 24.61
C VAL A 20 27.15 4.65 25.99
N THR A 21 27.73 5.84 26.11
CA THR A 21 28.14 6.39 27.41
C THR A 21 26.89 6.70 28.24
N PRO A 22 26.89 6.42 29.55
CA PRO A 22 25.71 6.64 30.37
C PRO A 22 25.50 8.15 30.57
N GLU A 23 24.34 8.60 30.09
CA GLU A 23 23.58 9.78 30.50
C GLU A 23 24.34 11.09 30.75
N ARG A 24 24.61 11.84 29.67
CA ARG A 24 24.56 13.31 29.78
C ARG A 24 23.10 13.73 29.82
N ARG A 25 22.59 14.02 31.02
CA ARG A 25 21.25 14.58 31.24
C ARG A 25 21.15 15.94 30.53
N ILE A 26 20.62 15.94 29.31
CA ILE A 26 20.28 17.17 28.58
C ILE A 26 19.17 17.87 29.39
N ARG A 27 19.50 18.99 30.05
CA ARG A 27 18.49 19.88 30.65
C ARG A 27 17.70 20.51 29.51
N ARG A 28 16.60 19.88 29.10
CA ARG A 28 15.64 20.50 28.18
C ARG A 28 15.06 21.75 28.88
N PRO A 29 15.09 22.94 28.25
CA PRO A 29 14.39 24.08 28.81
C PRO A 29 12.92 23.72 28.95
N ARG A 30 12.32 24.03 30.11
CA ARG A 30 10.87 23.86 30.32
C ARG A 30 10.15 24.76 29.32
N GLN A 31 9.77 24.22 28.16
CA GLN A 31 8.83 24.89 27.29
C GLN A 31 7.52 25.05 28.07
N LYS A 32 7.04 26.29 28.17
CA LYS A 32 5.70 26.57 28.69
C LYS A 32 4.70 25.93 27.73
N VAL A 33 4.26 24.71 28.04
CA VAL A 33 3.15 24.08 27.32
C VAL A 33 1.92 24.92 27.66
N ARG A 34 1.46 25.74 26.70
CA ARG A 34 0.15 26.36 26.81
C ARG A 34 -0.85 25.23 26.86
N ARG A 35 -1.54 25.09 28.00
CA ARG A 35 -2.64 24.15 28.15
C ARG A 35 -3.74 24.62 27.18
N VAL A 36 -3.81 24.00 26.02
CA VAL A 36 -4.91 24.22 25.08
C VAL A 36 -6.15 23.67 25.79
N ARG A 37 -7.00 24.58 26.27
CA ARG A 37 -8.31 24.21 26.80
C ARG A 37 -9.15 23.88 25.58
N LEU A 38 -9.24 22.59 25.24
CA LEU A 38 -10.19 22.11 24.25
C LEU A 38 -11.58 22.47 24.78
N THR A 39 -12.21 23.48 24.20
CA THR A 39 -13.63 23.75 24.43
C THR A 39 -14.42 22.62 23.77
N PRO A 40 -15.54 22.16 24.35
CA PRO A 40 -16.38 21.11 23.74
C PRO A 40 -17.00 21.47 22.38
N ALA A 41 -16.72 22.68 21.87
CA ALA A 41 -17.38 23.26 20.70
C ALA A 41 -16.74 22.87 19.36
N SER A 42 -15.73 21.99 19.30
CA SER A 42 -15.00 21.72 18.06
C SER A 42 -15.18 20.32 17.48
N TYR A 43 -16.14 19.53 17.96
CA TYR A 43 -16.34 18.14 17.48
C TYR A 43 -17.81 17.80 17.20
N THR A 44 -18.57 18.72 16.60
CA THR A 44 -19.95 18.44 16.15
C THR A 44 -20.31 19.18 14.86
N GLU A 45 -19.38 19.30 13.90
CA GLU A 45 -19.83 19.45 12.51
C GLU A 45 -19.89 18.05 11.90
N ASN A 46 -21.13 17.57 11.77
CA ASN A 46 -21.45 16.36 11.05
C ASN A 46 -21.31 16.67 9.55
N VAL A 47 -20.06 16.80 9.08
CA VAL A 47 -19.79 17.03 7.65
C VAL A 47 -20.30 15.78 6.91
N PRO A 48 -21.35 15.89 6.08
CA PRO A 48 -21.91 14.74 5.42
C PRO A 48 -20.84 14.09 4.54
N LYS A 49 -20.70 12.77 4.66
CA LYS A 49 -19.85 11.98 3.79
C LYS A 49 -20.48 11.91 2.40
N SER A 50 -19.64 11.88 1.37
CA SER A 50 -20.10 11.68 0.00
C SER A 50 -20.84 10.36 -0.15
N THR A 51 -21.93 10.38 -0.92
CA THR A 51 -22.68 9.20 -1.37
C THR A 51 -21.88 8.42 -2.43
N PRO A 52 -22.19 7.13 -2.69
CA PRO A 52 -21.55 6.37 -3.75
C PRO A 52 -21.63 7.04 -5.13
N ALA A 53 -22.79 7.63 -5.47
CA ALA A 53 -22.98 8.35 -6.73
C ALA A 53 -22.09 9.60 -6.84
N GLU A 54 -21.92 10.36 -5.75
CA GLU A 54 -21.00 11.51 -5.74
C GLU A 54 -19.53 11.07 -5.83
N ILE A 55 -19.21 9.91 -5.27
CA ILE A 55 -17.87 9.31 -5.35
C ILE A 55 -17.57 8.88 -6.78
N GLU A 56 -18.48 8.11 -7.40
CA GLU A 56 -18.41 7.67 -8.80
C GLU A 56 -18.22 8.86 -9.75
N ALA A 57 -19.11 9.86 -9.68
CA ALA A 57 -19.06 11.03 -10.55
C ALA A 57 -17.72 11.80 -10.44
N ARG A 58 -17.13 11.87 -9.23
CA ARG A 58 -15.82 12.50 -9.04
C ARG A 58 -14.68 11.69 -9.66
N PHE A 59 -14.73 10.37 -9.57
CA PHE A 59 -13.70 9.50 -10.15
C PHE A 59 -13.78 9.49 -11.68
N ASP A 60 -14.99 9.39 -12.24
CA ASP A 60 -15.23 9.45 -13.69
C ASP A 60 -14.72 10.75 -14.32
N ALA A 61 -14.79 11.86 -13.59
CA ALA A 61 -14.35 13.16 -14.08
C ALA A 61 -12.82 13.32 -14.17
N ASP A 62 -12.03 12.45 -13.54
CA ASP A 62 -10.58 12.66 -13.38
C ASP A 62 -9.76 11.36 -13.56
N VAL A 63 -10.21 10.48 -14.47
CA VAL A 63 -9.59 9.16 -14.75
C VAL A 63 -8.09 9.28 -14.99
N GLU A 64 -7.66 10.22 -15.84
CA GLU A 64 -6.25 10.37 -16.21
C GLU A 64 -5.36 10.69 -15.01
N ARG A 65 -5.79 11.58 -14.11
CA ARG A 65 -5.04 11.89 -12.90
C ARG A 65 -4.94 10.70 -11.96
N PHE A 66 -6.02 9.95 -11.79
CA PHE A 66 -6.05 8.76 -10.94
C PHE A 66 -5.33 7.55 -11.55
N SER A 67 -5.12 7.56 -12.87
CA SER A 67 -4.43 6.50 -13.61
C SER A 67 -2.91 6.61 -13.55
N ASP A 68 -2.37 7.78 -13.26
CA ASP A 68 -0.94 7.97 -13.06
C ASP A 68 -0.48 7.25 -11.78
N LEU A 69 0.52 6.37 -11.90
CA LEU A 69 1.11 5.63 -10.77
C LEU A 69 1.70 6.54 -9.69
N ALA A 70 2.19 7.72 -10.07
CA ALA A 70 2.77 8.70 -9.16
C ALA A 70 1.75 9.72 -8.64
N ALA A 71 0.82 10.18 -9.50
CA ALA A 71 -0.13 11.24 -9.14
C ALA A 71 -1.47 10.75 -8.59
N GLY A 72 -1.89 9.53 -8.94
CA GLY A 72 -3.24 9.01 -8.65
C GLY A 72 -3.53 8.74 -7.17
N GLN A 73 -2.49 8.68 -6.34
CA GLN A 73 -2.61 8.56 -4.88
C GLN A 73 -1.87 9.66 -4.12
N ALA A 74 -1.48 10.74 -4.78
CA ALA A 74 -0.71 11.83 -4.17
C ALA A 74 -1.43 12.56 -3.02
N THR A 75 -2.75 12.36 -2.89
CA THR A 75 -3.55 12.90 -1.79
C THR A 75 -3.55 12.03 -0.53
N ILE A 76 -3.07 10.79 -0.62
CA ILE A 76 -2.93 9.87 0.51
C ILE A 76 -1.47 9.90 0.96
N PRO A 77 -1.16 10.39 2.17
CA PRO A 77 0.20 10.38 2.70
C PRO A 77 0.79 8.96 2.67
N ASP A 78 2.04 8.85 2.21
CA ASP A 78 2.81 7.60 2.15
C ASP A 78 2.19 6.47 1.31
N SER A 79 1.27 6.79 0.39
CA SER A 79 0.60 5.81 -0.47
C SER A 79 1.56 4.92 -1.25
N ALA A 80 2.65 5.49 -1.78
CA ALA A 80 3.69 4.73 -2.46
C ALA A 80 4.33 3.67 -1.54
N LEU A 81 4.73 4.06 -0.33
CA LEU A 81 5.31 3.13 0.65
C LEU A 81 4.30 2.07 1.11
N ALA A 82 3.05 2.46 1.34
CA ALA A 82 1.99 1.53 1.71
C ALA A 82 1.79 0.46 0.64
N GLN A 83 1.74 0.85 -0.64
CA GLN A 83 1.67 -0.10 -1.74
C GLN A 83 2.93 -0.98 -1.84
N ASP A 84 4.14 -0.43 -1.66
CA ASP A 84 5.38 -1.20 -1.65
C ASP A 84 5.32 -2.32 -0.61
N LEU A 85 4.84 -2.00 0.60
CA LEU A 85 4.68 -2.96 1.68
C LEU A 85 3.60 -4.00 1.38
N LEU A 86 2.45 -3.59 0.85
CA LEU A 86 1.38 -4.52 0.45
C LEU A 86 1.88 -5.52 -0.59
N VAL A 87 2.57 -5.05 -1.62
CA VAL A 87 3.14 -5.88 -2.68
C VAL A 87 4.19 -6.84 -2.11
N ALA A 88 5.09 -6.35 -1.27
CA ALA A 88 6.12 -7.18 -0.65
C ALA A 88 5.54 -8.27 0.26
N VAL A 89 4.50 -7.94 1.04
CA VAL A 89 3.81 -8.92 1.91
C VAL A 89 3.08 -9.96 1.08
N ALA A 90 2.32 -9.55 0.06
CA ALA A 90 1.57 -10.45 -0.81
C ALA A 90 2.50 -11.43 -1.52
N ALA A 91 3.55 -10.92 -2.19
CA ALA A 91 4.52 -11.76 -2.90
C ALA A 91 5.29 -12.70 -1.96
N ARG A 92 5.55 -12.29 -0.71
CA ARG A 92 6.20 -13.14 0.29
C ARG A 92 5.29 -14.22 0.87
N HIS A 93 4.01 -13.92 1.05
CA HIS A 93 3.03 -14.86 1.61
C HIS A 93 2.59 -15.90 0.58
N ASN A 94 2.33 -15.45 -0.66
CA ASN A 94 1.96 -16.31 -1.77
C ASN A 94 2.51 -15.76 -3.08
N ALA A 95 3.70 -16.23 -3.48
CA ALA A 95 4.36 -15.81 -4.72
C ALA A 95 3.69 -16.38 -5.98
N ARG A 96 2.79 -17.37 -5.85
CA ARG A 96 2.16 -18.09 -6.97
C ARG A 96 0.64 -18.22 -6.75
N PRO A 97 -0.07 -17.10 -6.61
CA PRO A 97 -1.52 -17.13 -6.41
C PRO A 97 -2.21 -17.70 -7.65
N ARG A 98 -3.36 -18.36 -7.49
CA ARG A 98 -4.22 -18.75 -8.61
C ARG A 98 -5.24 -17.66 -8.93
N SER A 99 -5.58 -16.83 -7.94
CA SER A 99 -6.57 -15.76 -8.02
C SER A 99 -6.09 -14.50 -7.30
N LEU A 100 -6.42 -13.34 -7.87
CA LEU A 100 -6.19 -12.01 -7.29
C LEU A 100 -7.52 -11.23 -7.32
N LEU A 101 -7.91 -10.65 -6.19
CA LEU A 101 -9.05 -9.73 -6.07
C LEU A 101 -8.57 -8.34 -5.62
N ASP A 102 -8.76 -7.32 -6.47
CA ASP A 102 -8.42 -5.93 -6.15
C ASP A 102 -9.71 -5.13 -5.88
N LEU A 103 -9.90 -4.68 -4.63
CA LEU A 103 -11.10 -3.99 -4.15
C LEU A 103 -10.87 -2.47 -4.16
N GLY A 104 -11.71 -1.73 -4.89
CA GLY A 104 -11.46 -0.32 -5.16
C GLY A 104 -10.20 -0.14 -6.01
N CYS A 105 -10.11 -0.94 -7.08
CA CYS A 105 -8.88 -1.09 -7.86
C CYS A 105 -8.46 0.20 -8.60
N GLY A 106 -9.37 1.17 -8.74
CA GLY A 106 -9.19 2.33 -9.61
C GLY A 106 -8.73 1.89 -10.99
N ALA A 107 -7.74 2.59 -11.54
CA ALA A 107 -7.13 2.24 -12.82
C ALA A 107 -6.14 1.06 -12.77
N GLY A 108 -6.14 0.24 -11.71
CA GLY A 108 -5.35 -1.00 -11.63
C GLY A 108 -3.91 -0.85 -11.13
N ASN A 109 -3.58 0.25 -10.44
CA ASN A 109 -2.21 0.51 -9.98
C ASN A 109 -1.67 -0.61 -9.08
N LEU A 110 -2.45 -1.08 -8.09
CA LEU A 110 -2.02 -2.15 -7.19
C LEU A 110 -1.94 -3.49 -7.89
N ALA A 111 -2.99 -3.89 -8.62
CA ALA A 111 -2.99 -5.11 -9.43
C ALA A 111 -1.77 -5.23 -10.36
N LEU A 112 -1.41 -4.17 -11.10
CA LEU A 112 -0.22 -4.17 -11.97
C LEU A 112 1.06 -4.44 -11.19
N ARG A 113 1.22 -3.81 -10.03
CA ARG A 113 2.40 -3.99 -9.18
C ARG A 113 2.49 -5.40 -8.61
N LEU A 114 1.36 -5.98 -8.23
CA LEU A 114 1.29 -7.37 -7.76
C LEU A 114 1.66 -8.34 -8.88
N LEU A 115 1.11 -8.16 -10.08
CA LEU A 115 1.42 -8.98 -11.26
C LEU A 115 2.92 -8.97 -11.60
N MET A 116 3.61 -7.84 -11.40
CA MET A 116 5.07 -7.75 -11.60
C MET A 116 5.88 -8.41 -10.46
N ALA A 117 5.30 -8.55 -9.27
CA ALA A 117 6.00 -9.05 -8.09
C ALA A 117 5.83 -10.57 -7.87
N PHE A 118 4.80 -11.18 -8.44
CA PHE A 118 4.59 -12.62 -8.35
C PHE A 118 5.56 -13.42 -9.22
N ASP A 119 6.01 -14.57 -8.73
CA ASP A 119 6.82 -15.53 -9.49
C ASP A 119 6.05 -16.08 -10.71
N THR A 120 4.73 -16.18 -10.58
CA THR A 120 3.84 -16.69 -11.62
C THR A 120 2.54 -15.86 -11.59
N PRO A 121 2.07 -15.37 -12.74
CA PRO A 121 0.82 -14.62 -12.79
C PRO A 121 -0.36 -15.51 -12.38
N PRO A 122 -1.36 -14.98 -11.66
CA PRO A 122 -2.56 -15.72 -11.33
C PRO A 122 -3.35 -16.11 -12.57
N ALA A 123 -4.10 -17.20 -12.47
CA ALA A 123 -4.99 -17.64 -13.54
C ALA A 123 -6.20 -16.71 -13.69
N ARG A 124 -6.61 -16.04 -12.61
CA ARG A 124 -7.73 -15.10 -12.56
C ARG A 124 -7.35 -13.81 -11.82
N VAL A 125 -7.74 -12.67 -12.39
CA VAL A 125 -7.73 -11.35 -11.74
C VAL A 125 -9.13 -10.80 -11.78
N ARG A 126 -9.65 -10.35 -10.64
CA ARG A 126 -10.96 -9.70 -10.51
C ARG A 126 -10.77 -8.30 -9.95
N LEU A 127 -11.34 -7.31 -10.63
CA LEU A 127 -11.20 -5.90 -10.35
C LEU A 127 -12.57 -5.34 -9.98
N ILE A 128 -12.69 -4.66 -8.84
CA ILE A 128 -13.95 -4.05 -8.41
C ILE A 128 -13.74 -2.59 -8.12
N ASP A 129 -14.55 -1.72 -8.73
CA ASP A 129 -14.56 -0.28 -8.46
C ASP A 129 -15.96 0.30 -8.70
N LEU A 130 -16.24 1.47 -8.12
CA LEU A 130 -17.48 2.21 -8.41
C LEU A 130 -17.46 2.83 -9.81
N SER A 131 -16.27 3.20 -10.30
CA SER A 131 -16.11 3.91 -11.57
C SER A 131 -15.88 2.94 -12.73
N GLY A 132 -16.84 2.88 -13.66
CA GLY A 132 -16.71 2.15 -14.92
C GLY A 132 -15.51 2.60 -15.77
N PRO A 133 -15.29 3.91 -15.99
CA PRO A 133 -14.12 4.42 -16.70
C PRO A 133 -12.77 3.99 -16.09
N MET A 134 -12.66 3.93 -14.75
CA MET A 134 -11.46 3.41 -14.09
C MET A 134 -11.22 1.95 -14.41
N LEU A 135 -12.28 1.14 -14.41
CA LEU A 135 -12.22 -0.29 -14.72
C LEU A 135 -11.77 -0.53 -16.17
N VAL A 136 -12.35 0.19 -17.13
CA VAL A 136 -11.90 0.13 -18.55
C VAL A 136 -10.41 0.41 -18.64
N ARG A 137 -9.95 1.48 -17.98
CA ARG A 137 -8.54 1.86 -17.98
C ARG A 137 -7.65 0.82 -17.29
N ALA A 138 -8.12 0.20 -16.20
CA ALA A 138 -7.41 -0.86 -15.51
C ALA A 138 -7.23 -2.10 -16.40
N GLU A 139 -8.30 -2.52 -17.08
CA GLU A 139 -8.28 -3.65 -18.01
C GLU A 139 -7.30 -3.42 -19.15
N GLU A 140 -7.37 -2.25 -19.81
CA GLU A 140 -6.45 -1.89 -20.89
C GLU A 140 -4.98 -1.98 -20.45
N ARG A 141 -4.66 -1.44 -19.27
CA ARG A 141 -3.29 -1.43 -18.74
C ARG A 141 -2.81 -2.84 -18.41
N ILE A 142 -3.64 -3.65 -17.76
CA ILE A 142 -3.29 -5.02 -17.41
C ILE A 142 -3.10 -5.86 -18.67
N ARG A 143 -4.01 -5.75 -19.65
CA ARG A 143 -3.88 -6.45 -20.93
C ARG A 143 -2.64 -6.01 -21.71
N ALA A 144 -2.27 -4.73 -21.66
CA ALA A 144 -1.06 -4.21 -22.29
C ALA A 144 0.24 -4.83 -21.73
N THR A 145 0.22 -5.43 -20.53
CA THR A 145 1.38 -6.19 -20.00
C THR A 145 1.55 -7.58 -20.62
N GLY A 146 0.57 -8.02 -21.44
CA GLY A 146 0.52 -9.38 -21.99
C GLY A 146 -0.19 -10.38 -21.08
N PHE A 147 -0.90 -9.92 -20.03
CA PHE A 147 -1.66 -10.79 -19.15
C PHE A 147 -2.74 -11.57 -19.91
N ALA A 148 -2.53 -12.88 -20.01
CA ALA A 148 -3.37 -13.80 -20.77
C ALA A 148 -4.40 -14.57 -19.91
N GLY A 149 -4.41 -14.33 -18.59
CA GLY A 149 -5.36 -14.96 -17.69
C GLY A 149 -6.79 -14.43 -17.83
N ASP A 150 -7.68 -15.03 -17.05
CA ASP A 150 -9.05 -14.56 -16.85
C ASP A 150 -9.00 -13.21 -16.14
N LEU A 151 -9.61 -12.18 -16.75
CA LEU A 151 -9.67 -10.82 -16.21
C LEU A 151 -11.12 -10.40 -16.21
N GLU A 152 -11.65 -10.11 -15.02
CA GLU A 152 -13.03 -9.70 -14.82
C GLU A 152 -13.05 -8.33 -14.13
N ALA A 153 -13.64 -7.33 -14.78
CA ALA A 153 -13.95 -6.05 -14.18
C ALA A 153 -15.43 -5.97 -13.78
N VAL A 154 -15.70 -5.57 -12.53
CA VAL A 154 -17.04 -5.45 -11.98
C VAL A 154 -17.24 -4.05 -11.46
N GLN A 155 -18.12 -3.29 -12.12
CA GLN A 155 -18.56 -2.01 -11.60
C GLN A 155 -19.58 -2.23 -10.48
N GLY A 156 -19.31 -1.75 -9.28
CA GLY A 156 -20.26 -1.86 -8.18
C GLY A 156 -19.76 -1.38 -6.84
N ASP A 157 -20.71 -1.23 -5.90
CA ASP A 157 -20.39 -0.92 -4.52
C ASP A 157 -19.84 -2.16 -3.81
N LEU A 158 -18.64 -2.05 -3.24
CA LEU A 158 -17.96 -3.13 -2.52
C LEU A 158 -18.81 -3.74 -1.38
N ARG A 159 -19.80 -3.01 -0.88
CA ARG A 159 -20.71 -3.46 0.18
C ARG A 159 -21.84 -4.36 -0.34
N GLU A 160 -22.11 -4.32 -1.64
CA GLU A 160 -23.23 -5.00 -2.29
C GLU A 160 -22.79 -6.06 -3.31
N VAL A 161 -21.59 -5.93 -3.88
CA VAL A 161 -21.05 -6.88 -4.86
C VAL A 161 -20.83 -8.26 -4.24
N ASP A 162 -21.32 -9.30 -4.92
CA ASP A 162 -21.01 -10.70 -4.58
C ASP A 162 -19.55 -11.02 -4.96
N LEU A 163 -18.72 -11.22 -3.93
CA LEU A 163 -17.32 -11.58 -4.08
C LEU A 163 -17.12 -13.06 -4.47
N GLY A 164 -18.16 -13.88 -4.36
CA GLY A 164 -18.11 -15.30 -4.63
C GLY A 164 -17.31 -16.08 -3.57
N GLY A 165 -16.52 -17.05 -4.04
CA GLY A 165 -15.67 -17.89 -3.19
C GLY A 165 -14.41 -17.19 -2.66
N GLY A 166 -13.52 -17.96 -2.06
CA GLY A 166 -12.23 -17.45 -1.58
C GLY A 166 -11.28 -17.05 -2.71
N HIS A 167 -10.42 -16.08 -2.42
CA HIS A 167 -9.35 -15.58 -3.30
C HIS A 167 -8.00 -15.76 -2.61
N ASP A 168 -6.93 -15.98 -3.37
CA ASP A 168 -5.60 -16.24 -2.80
C ASP A 168 -4.88 -14.96 -2.34
N VAL A 169 -5.17 -13.83 -3.00
CA VAL A 169 -4.68 -12.47 -2.71
C VAL A 169 -5.82 -11.48 -2.83
#